data_AF-A0A6L9QGF5-F1
#
_entry.id   AF-A0A6L9QGF5-F1
#
_cell.length_a   1.000
_cell.length_b   1.000
_cell.length_c   1.000
_cell.angle_alpha   90.00
_cell.angle_beta   90.00
_cell.angle_gamma   90.00
#
_symmetry.space_group_name_H-M   'P 1'
#
loop_
_entity.id
_entity.type
_entity.pdbx_description
1 polymer ?
#
loop_
_entity_poly.entity_id
_entity_poly.type
_entity_poly.pdbx_seq_one_letter_code
_entity_poly.pdbx_strand_id
1 'polypeptide(L)'
;MAGLEPWVLAGLVLIGLAAGVGITAVGPGGVLVTVGLFAFTDLSPAQVAGTAIVTNVATGLLGTAVYTRSGQLRDPGTRRTAALLAGGAVAGTPLGVLANGLVTGRVFGMLLGAFLALVAVLVLWRRPGDAAAGGSGGAIGWPVA
;
A
#
# COMPACT_ATOMS: atom_id res chain seq x y z
N MET A 1 24.59 -3.04 -18.74
CA MET A 1 23.26 -3.63 -18.48
C MET A 1 23.36 -4.32 -17.13
N ALA A 2 22.70 -3.79 -16.10
CA ALA A 2 22.89 -4.25 -14.72
C ALA A 2 22.41 -5.69 -14.58
N GLY A 3 23.34 -6.63 -14.43
CA GLY A 3 23.06 -8.01 -14.06
C GLY A 3 22.68 -8.03 -12.59
N LEU A 4 21.39 -7.80 -12.31
CA LEU A 4 20.85 -8.09 -10.99
C LEU A 4 20.92 -9.60 -10.80
N GLU A 5 21.58 -10.02 -9.73
CA GLU A 5 21.70 -11.42 -9.35
C GLU A 5 20.29 -12.07 -9.33
N PRO A 6 20.12 -13.32 -9.79
CA PRO A 6 18.80 -13.96 -9.93
C PRO A 6 17.97 -13.97 -8.65
N TRP A 7 18.64 -14.04 -7.49
CA TRP A 7 17.99 -14.00 -6.18
C TRP A 7 17.39 -12.62 -5.85
N VAL A 8 18.02 -11.53 -6.31
CA VAL A 8 17.50 -10.15 -6.13
C VAL A 8 16.21 -10.02 -6.92
N LEU A 9 16.22 -10.51 -8.17
CA LEU A 9 15.03 -10.49 -9.03
C LEU A 9 13.89 -11.31 -8.42
N ALA A 10 14.18 -12.51 -7.92
CA ALA A 10 13.19 -13.32 -7.23
C ALA A 10 12.63 -12.59 -5.99
N GLY A 11 13.48 -11.95 -5.19
CA GLY A 11 13.07 -11.15 -4.04
C GLY A 11 12.17 -9.97 -4.43
N LEU A 12 12.54 -9.20 -5.47
CA LEU A 12 11.74 -8.08 -5.97
C LEU A 12 10.39 -8.54 -6.53
N VAL A 13 10.33 -9.68 -7.21
CA VAL A 13 9.07 -10.27 -7.70
C VAL A 13 8.16 -10.65 -6.53
N LEU A 14 8.68 -11.32 -5.51
CA LEU A 14 7.90 -11.69 -4.33
C LEU A 14 7.39 -10.47 -3.57
N ILE A 15 8.23 -9.44 -3.42
CA ILE A 15 7.84 -8.17 -2.79
C ILE A 15 6.80 -7.46 -3.64
N GLY A 16 6.96 -7.41 -4.96
CA GLY A 16 5.99 -6.81 -5.87
C GLY A 16 4.63 -7.50 -5.80
N LEU A 17 4.63 -8.84 -5.72
CA LEU A 17 3.41 -9.64 -5.56
C LEU A 17 2.73 -9.34 -4.22
N ALA A 18 3.48 -9.41 -3.11
CA ALA A 18 2.98 -9.11 -1.77
C ALA A 18 2.48 -7.67 -1.65
N ALA A 19 3.18 -6.72 -2.29
CA ALA A 19 2.78 -5.33 -2.36
C ALA A 19 1.49 -5.14 -3.14
N GLY A 20 1.31 -5.79 -4.30
CA GLY A 20 0.08 -5.73 -5.07
C GLY A 20 -1.15 -6.21 -4.26
N VAL A 21 -0.99 -7.33 -3.54
CA VAL A 21 -2.01 -7.82 -2.60
C VAL A 21 -2.23 -6.81 -1.47
N GLY A 22 -1.16 -6.27 -0.89
CA GLY A 22 -1.25 -5.30 0.21
C GLY A 22 -1.92 -3.97 -0.19
N ILE A 23 -1.67 -3.46 -1.40
CA ILE A 23 -2.29 -2.24 -1.93
C ILE A 23 -3.79 -2.46 -2.09
N THR A 24 -4.20 -3.61 -2.62
CA THR A 24 -5.61 -3.89 -2.94
C THR A 24 -6.41 -4.35 -1.72
N ALA A 25 -5.81 -5.10 -0.80
CA ALA A 25 -6.49 -5.65 0.37
C ALA A 25 -6.53 -4.72 1.58
N VAL A 26 -5.45 -3.95 1.82
CA VAL A 26 -5.29 -3.16 3.05
C VAL A 26 -5.05 -1.68 2.74
N GLY A 27 -4.52 -1.34 1.55
CA GLY A 27 -4.15 0.03 1.14
C GLY A 27 -2.65 0.39 1.22
N PRO A 28 -1.85 -0.03 2.22
CA PRO A 28 -0.47 0.45 2.40
C PRO A 28 0.59 -0.35 1.63
N GLY A 29 0.23 -1.19 0.65
CA GLY A 29 1.22 -2.04 -0.02
C GLY A 29 2.27 -1.26 -0.82
N GLY A 30 2.04 0.02 -1.12
CA GLY A 30 3.07 0.92 -1.67
C GLY A 30 4.30 1.04 -0.78
N VAL A 31 4.15 0.88 0.54
CA VAL A 31 5.27 0.89 1.50
C VAL A 31 6.15 -0.34 1.31
N LEU A 32 5.58 -1.50 0.96
CA LEU A 32 6.35 -2.72 0.70
C LEU A 32 7.22 -2.57 -0.56
N VAL A 33 6.70 -1.93 -1.61
CA VAL A 33 7.49 -1.61 -2.82
C VAL A 33 8.66 -0.69 -2.48
N THR A 34 8.40 0.37 -1.70
CA THR A 34 9.43 1.33 -1.26
C THR A 34 10.52 0.63 -0.45
N VAL A 35 10.15 -0.25 0.50
CA VAL A 35 11.10 -1.01 1.32
C VAL A 35 11.92 -1.95 0.46
N GLY A 36 11.28 -2.71 -0.43
CA GLY A 36 11.98 -3.66 -1.30
C GLY A 36 12.99 -2.98 -2.22
N LEU A 37 12.57 -1.90 -2.89
CA LEU A 37 13.48 -1.14 -3.74
C LEU A 37 14.61 -0.50 -2.92
N PHE A 38 14.32 0.12 -1.78
CA PHE A 38 15.35 0.75 -0.95
C PHE A 38 16.34 -0.25 -0.34
N ALA A 39 15.89 -1.44 0.03
CA ALA A 39 16.72 -2.45 0.68
C ALA A 39 17.54 -3.29 -0.30
N PHE A 40 17.03 -3.52 -1.51
CA PHE A 40 17.64 -4.44 -2.48
C PHE A 40 18.27 -3.74 -3.70
N THR A 41 18.22 -2.40 -3.78
CA THR A 41 18.79 -1.65 -4.91
C THR A 41 19.52 -0.37 -4.46
N ASP A 42 20.51 0.06 -5.24
CA ASP A 42 21.24 1.32 -5.02
C ASP A 42 20.53 2.55 -5.60
N LEU A 43 19.19 2.48 -5.76
CA LEU A 43 18.40 3.58 -6.31
C LEU A 43 18.36 4.75 -5.33
N SER A 44 18.38 5.98 -5.88
CA SER A 44 18.21 7.18 -5.07
C SER A 44 16.80 7.20 -4.43
N PRO A 45 16.61 7.87 -3.28
CA PRO A 45 15.30 7.98 -2.63
C PRO A 45 14.20 8.51 -3.55
N ALA A 46 14.54 9.46 -4.43
CA ALA A 46 13.63 10.00 -5.42
C ALA A 46 13.19 8.95 -6.46
N GLN A 47 14.11 8.09 -6.91
CA GLN A 47 13.78 7.00 -7.83
C GLN A 47 12.92 5.93 -7.15
N VAL A 48 13.28 5.52 -5.92
CA VAL A 48 12.48 4.56 -5.14
C VAL A 48 11.05 5.06 -4.94
N ALA A 49 10.90 6.31 -4.47
CA ALA A 49 9.58 6.91 -4.27
C ALA A 49 8.81 7.04 -5.59
N GLY A 50 9.46 7.48 -6.67
CA GLY A 50 8.85 7.59 -8.00
C GLY A 50 8.34 6.25 -8.52
N THR A 51 9.15 5.19 -8.45
CA THR A 51 8.75 3.84 -8.88
C THR A 51 7.60 3.28 -8.03
N ALA A 52 7.64 3.50 -6.71
CA ALA A 52 6.54 3.11 -5.83
C ALA A 52 5.23 3.86 -6.17
N ILE A 53 5.30 5.14 -6.51
CA ILE A 53 4.12 5.90 -6.95
C ILE A 53 3.54 5.35 -8.25
N VAL A 54 4.39 5.10 -9.25
CA VAL A 54 3.93 4.57 -10.56
C VAL A 54 3.23 3.23 -10.41
N THR A 55 3.79 2.32 -9.60
CA THR A 55 3.17 1.02 -9.31
C THR A 55 1.84 1.18 -8.59
N ASN A 56 1.75 2.06 -7.58
CA ASN A 56 0.51 2.37 -6.89
C ASN A 56 -0.56 2.97 -7.80
N VAL A 57 -0.20 3.85 -8.73
CA VAL A 57 -1.15 4.42 -9.70
C VAL A 57 -1.72 3.33 -10.60
N ALA A 58 -0.88 2.44 -11.12
CA ALA A 58 -1.32 1.32 -11.95
C ALA A 58 -2.30 0.42 -11.18
N THR A 59 -1.94 0.03 -9.95
CA THR A 59 -2.81 -0.81 -9.10
C THR A 59 -4.09 -0.07 -8.68
N GLY A 60 -4.01 1.22 -8.37
CA GLY A 60 -5.16 2.05 -8.00
C GLY A 60 -6.17 2.20 -9.14
N LEU A 61 -5.68 2.38 -10.38
CA LEU A 61 -6.53 2.40 -11.58
C LEU A 61 -7.22 1.05 -11.81
N LEU A 62 -6.48 -0.06 -11.71
CA LEU A 62 -7.04 -1.41 -11.83
C LEU A 62 -8.07 -1.69 -10.73
N GLY A 63 -7.76 -1.37 -9.48
CA GLY A 63 -8.67 -1.51 -8.34
C GLY A 63 -9.94 -0.69 -8.53
N THR A 64 -9.81 0.56 -8.99
CA THR A 64 -10.95 1.43 -9.30
C THR A 64 -11.81 0.85 -10.42
N ALA A 65 -11.20 0.34 -11.50
CA ALA A 65 -11.92 -0.31 -12.60
C ALA A 65 -12.69 -1.56 -12.13
N VAL A 66 -12.10 -2.36 -11.25
CA VAL A 66 -12.78 -3.54 -10.68
C VAL A 66 -13.92 -3.12 -9.76
N TYR A 67 -13.69 -2.19 -8.82
CA TYR A 67 -14.72 -1.73 -7.87
C TYR A 67 -15.88 -0.99 -8.55
N THR A 68 -15.62 -0.25 -9.62
CA THR A 68 -16.66 0.38 -10.45
C THR A 68 -17.47 -0.68 -11.18
N ARG A 69 -16.82 -1.69 -11.76
CA ARG A 69 -17.49 -2.81 -12.45
C ARG A 69 -18.31 -3.68 -11.48
N SER A 70 -17.83 -3.90 -10.26
CA SER A 70 -18.55 -4.64 -9.21
C SER A 70 -19.72 -3.86 -8.60
N GLY A 71 -19.89 -2.58 -8.96
CA GLY A 71 -20.99 -1.74 -8.46
C GLY A 71 -20.84 -1.28 -7.00
N GLN A 72 -19.78 -1.66 -6.30
CA GLN A 72 -19.56 -1.25 -4.90
C GLN A 72 -19.38 0.26 -4.73
N LEU A 73 -18.92 0.97 -5.77
CA LEU A 73 -18.86 2.44 -5.77
C LEU A 73 -20.21 3.13 -6.01
N ARG A 74 -21.30 2.38 -6.25
CA ARG A 74 -22.66 2.94 -6.32
C ARG A 74 -23.25 3.20 -4.94
N ASP A 75 -22.71 2.56 -3.91
CA ASP A 75 -23.09 2.84 -2.53
C ASP A 75 -22.62 4.25 -2.11
N PRO A 76 -23.52 5.14 -1.66
CA PRO A 76 -23.18 6.52 -1.32
C PRO A 76 -22.20 6.64 -0.14
N GLY A 77 -22.19 5.69 0.80
CA GLY A 77 -21.25 5.68 1.93
C GLY A 77 -19.81 5.39 1.47
N THR A 78 -19.67 4.38 0.61
CA THR A 78 -18.40 3.99 0.00
C THR A 78 -17.86 5.11 -0.89
N ARG A 79 -18.74 5.74 -1.69
CA ARG A 79 -18.36 6.87 -2.55
C ARG A 79 -17.88 8.09 -1.77
N ARG A 80 -18.53 8.42 -0.66
CA ARG A 80 -18.13 9.54 0.20
C ARG A 80 -16.76 9.29 0.84
N THR A 81 -16.54 8.07 1.34
CA THR A 81 -15.25 7.70 1.94
C THR A 81 -14.13 7.73 0.92
N ALA A 82 -14.36 7.18 -0.28
CA ALA A 82 -13.41 7.24 -1.39
C ALA A 82 -13.09 8.69 -1.79
N ALA A 83 -14.09 9.58 -1.84
CA ALA A 83 -13.89 10.98 -2.18
C ALA A 83 -13.09 11.75 -1.10
N LEU A 84 -13.35 11.48 0.20
CA LEU A 84 -12.59 12.08 1.29
C LEU A 84 -11.13 11.62 1.29
N LEU A 85 -10.89 10.32 1.07
CA LEU A 85 -9.55 9.76 0.96
C LEU A 85 -8.81 10.31 -0.26
N ALA A 86 -9.47 10.37 -1.41
CA ALA A 86 -8.89 10.94 -2.64
C ALA A 86 -8.57 12.42 -2.47
N GLY A 87 -9.49 13.20 -1.89
CA GLY A 87 -9.27 14.63 -1.61
C GLY A 87 -8.10 14.86 -0.65
N GLY A 88 -8.03 14.06 0.42
CA GLY A 88 -6.90 14.07 1.36
C GLY A 88 -5.58 13.70 0.69
N ALA A 89 -5.58 12.69 -0.19
CA ALA A 89 -4.38 12.29 -0.94
C ALA A 89 -3.93 13.39 -1.92
N VAL A 90 -4.85 14.02 -2.65
CA VAL A 90 -4.53 15.12 -3.57
C VAL A 90 -3.93 16.31 -2.83
N ALA A 91 -4.44 16.64 -1.64
CA ALA A 91 -3.90 17.73 -0.83
C ALA A 91 -2.58 17.36 -0.13
N GLY A 92 -2.45 16.13 0.36
CA GLY A 92 -1.29 15.66 1.10
C GLY A 92 -0.08 15.33 0.23
N THR A 93 -0.29 14.86 -1.01
CA THR A 93 0.81 14.44 -1.90
C THR A 93 1.78 15.58 -2.23
N PRO A 94 1.35 16.80 -2.62
CA PRO A 94 2.26 17.91 -2.86
C PRO A 94 3.10 18.27 -1.63
N LEU A 95 2.48 18.29 -0.45
CA LEU A 95 3.19 18.54 0.81
C LEU A 95 4.23 17.45 1.09
N GLY A 96 3.88 16.19 0.86
CA GLY A 96 4.80 15.06 0.98
C GLY A 96 5.96 15.13 0.00
N VAL A 97 5.72 15.50 -1.26
CA VAL A 97 6.76 15.66 -2.30
C VAL A 97 7.73 16.79 -1.93
N LEU A 98 7.21 17.93 -1.47
CA LEU A 98 8.04 19.05 -1.02
C LEU A 98 8.90 18.67 0.19
N ALA A 99 8.30 17.98 1.17
CA ALA A 99 9.02 17.48 2.33
C ALA A 99 10.09 16.45 1.91
N ASN A 100 9.78 15.55 0.97
CA ASN A 100 10.72 14.55 0.47
C ASN A 100 11.96 15.17 -0.19
N GLY A 101 11.80 16.33 -0.85
CA GLY A 101 12.93 17.08 -1.41
C GLY A 101 13.96 17.56 -0.37
N LEU A 102 13.58 17.64 0.90
CA LEU A 102 14.45 18.06 2.00
C LEU A 102 15.20 16.89 2.66
N VAL A 103 14.93 15.65 2.25
CA VAL A 103 15.38 14.43 2.93
C VAL A 103 16.56 13.79 2.19
N THR A 104 17.72 13.69 2.85
CA THR A 104 18.87 12.92 2.36
C THR A 104 18.62 11.41 2.53
N GLY A 105 19.24 10.56 1.70
CA GLY A 105 18.98 9.09 1.72
C GLY A 105 19.12 8.40 3.07
N ARG A 106 20.04 8.83 3.94
CA ARG A 106 20.16 8.30 5.31
C ARG A 106 18.96 8.68 6.19
N VAL A 107 18.48 9.92 6.08
CA VAL A 107 17.30 10.41 6.81
C VAL A 107 16.05 9.72 6.28
N PHE A 108 15.95 9.47 4.98
CA PHE A 108 14.85 8.71 4.38
C PHE A 108 14.73 7.31 4.97
N GLY A 109 15.85 6.58 5.06
CA GLY A 109 15.88 5.25 5.67
C GLY A 109 15.45 5.26 7.14
N MET A 110 15.93 6.25 7.93
CA MET A 110 15.53 6.40 9.33
C MET A 110 14.04 6.72 9.49
N LEU A 111 13.51 7.65 8.69
CA LEU A 111 12.09 8.02 8.70
C LEU A 111 11.21 6.84 8.28
N LEU A 112 11.61 6.10 7.23
CA LEU A 112 10.89 4.92 6.77
C LEU A 112 10.87 3.83 7.86
N GLY A 113 12.02 3.57 8.50
CA GLY A 113 12.12 2.62 9.61
C GLY A 113 11.28 3.03 10.82
N ALA A 114 11.34 4.31 11.23
CA ALA A 114 10.54 4.83 12.33
C ALA A 114 9.04 4.77 12.04
N PHE A 115 8.63 5.11 10.82
CA PHE A 115 7.24 5.00 10.38
C PHE A 115 6.75 3.56 10.43
N LEU A 116 7.54 2.61 9.94
CA LEU A 116 7.20 1.18 10.00
C LEU A 116 7.10 0.67 11.44
N ALA A 117 8.03 1.07 12.31
CA ALA A 117 7.98 0.73 13.73
C ALA A 117 6.71 1.29 14.38
N LEU A 118 6.36 2.55 14.10
CA LEU A 118 5.14 3.18 14.60
C LEU A 118 3.88 2.45 14.10
N VAL A 119 3.80 2.13 12.80
CA VAL A 119 2.68 1.37 12.23
C VAL A 119 2.58 -0.01 12.87
N ALA A 120 3.70 -0.71 13.04
CA ALA A 120 3.73 -2.02 13.70
C ALA A 120 3.23 -1.93 15.14
N VAL A 121 3.70 -0.94 15.92
CA VAL A 121 3.23 -0.68 17.29
C VAL A 121 1.74 -0.37 17.29
N LEU A 122 1.28 0.52 16.40
CA LEU A 122 -0.13 0.89 16.31
C LEU A 122 -1.02 -0.32 16.00
N VAL A 123 -0.61 -1.18 15.07
CA VAL A 123 -1.34 -2.40 14.72
C VAL A 123 -1.37 -3.38 15.89
N LEU A 124 -0.24 -3.56 16.59
CA LEU A 124 -0.17 -4.42 17.76
C LEU A 124 -1.03 -3.90 18.91
N TRP A 125 -1.06 -2.58 19.14
CA TRP A 125 -1.89 -1.94 20.16
C TRP A 125 -3.37 -1.89 19.79
N ARG A 126 -3.68 -1.79 18.49
CA ARG A 126 -5.05 -1.77 18.00
C ARG A 126 -5.63 -3.15 17.77
N ARG A 127 -4.95 -4.26 18.08
CA ARG A 127 -5.59 -5.57 18.14
C ARG A 127 -6.82 -5.45 19.04
N PRO A 128 -8.04 -5.43 18.48
CA PRO A 128 -9.22 -5.60 19.30
C PRO A 128 -9.02 -6.98 19.93
N GLY A 129 -9.15 -7.09 21.25
CA GLY A 129 -9.25 -8.41 21.85
C GLY A 129 -10.31 -9.20 21.09
N ASP A 130 -10.06 -10.49 20.89
CA ASP A 130 -11.04 -11.50 20.50
C ASP A 130 -12.14 -11.64 21.59
N ALA A 131 -12.75 -10.52 21.99
CA ALA A 131 -13.77 -10.44 23.01
C ALA A 131 -15.13 -10.24 22.33
N ALA A 132 -15.73 -11.38 22.01
CA ALA A 132 -17.13 -11.65 22.30
C ALA A 132 -18.19 -10.68 21.75
N ALA A 133 -18.56 -10.83 20.47
CA ALA A 133 -19.95 -10.80 19.99
C ALA A 133 -19.99 -10.91 18.45
N GLY A 134 -20.25 -12.11 17.93
CA GLY A 134 -20.41 -12.34 16.49
C GLY A 134 -20.53 -13.81 16.08
N GLY A 135 -20.62 -14.73 17.03
CA GLY A 135 -21.05 -16.09 16.78
C GLY A 135 -22.56 -16.16 16.58
N SER A 136 -23.00 -16.17 15.32
CA SER A 136 -24.15 -16.95 14.87
C SER A 136 -24.13 -17.01 13.34
N GLY A 137 -23.97 -18.22 12.81
CA GLY A 137 -23.80 -18.50 11.40
C GLY A 137 -24.88 -17.91 10.50
N GLY A 138 -24.44 -17.34 9.39
CA GLY A 138 -25.24 -17.10 8.19
C GLY A 138 -24.50 -17.71 7.02
N ALA A 139 -25.07 -18.77 6.44
CA ALA A 139 -24.52 -19.55 5.36
C ALA A 139 -24.01 -18.69 4.20
N ILE A 140 -22.74 -18.91 3.81
CA ILE A 140 -22.22 -18.48 2.52
C ILE A 140 -22.81 -19.45 1.49
N GLY A 141 -24.00 -19.13 0.98
CA GLY A 141 -24.64 -19.86 -0.11
C GLY A 141 -23.83 -19.67 -1.39
N TRP A 142 -23.02 -20.66 -1.74
CA TRP A 142 -22.47 -20.79 -3.08
C TRP A 142 -23.60 -21.15 -4.05
N PRO A 143 -23.78 -20.43 -5.17
CA PRO A 143 -24.60 -20.93 -6.26
C PRO A 143 -23.84 -22.07 -6.93
N VAL A 144 -24.28 -23.30 -6.70
CA VAL A 144 -24.01 -24.40 -7.62
C VAL A 144 -24.93 -24.25 -8.83
N ALA A 145 -24.34 -24.40 -10.01
CA ALA A 145 -24.99 -24.35 -11.31
C ALA A 145 -26.12 -25.38 -11.46
#